data_AF-A0A0A9DL53-F1
#
_entry.id   AF-A0A0A9DL53-F1
#
_cell.length_a   1.000
_cell.length_b   1.000
_cell.length_c   1.000
_cell.angle_alpha   90.00
_cell.angle_beta   90.00
_cell.angle_gamma   90.00
#
_symmetry.space_group_name_H-M   'P 1'
#
loop_
_entity.id
_entity.type
_entity.pdbx_description
1 polymer ?
#
loop_
_entity_poly.entity_id
_entity_poly.type
_entity_poly.pdbx_seq_one_letter_code
_entity_poly.pdbx_strand_id
1 'polypeptide(L)'
;MLHPSGVKKMGELHLAVRFCCGNAGNMFHAYARPLLPKMHYAEPLLVRQVENLRYQATNVVAARLGRTEPPLGKEVVEYMLDHRSHLWSMRRSKANFFRLVSVLSGPITIGRWFELACSWHRPVHSCLAVFTFLVFVTTPELILPTAFLAMVFTGLWRYRARPRHPPHMEVRLSHADAATADELDEEFDTFPLSRGDVVRFRYDRLRSVAGQVQTVVGDIAAQGERMQALLSWRDPRATLLFSIACVVAAAIAYCVPTKVLIGLWGLYAMRPPRFRSRMPSPLMNFFRRLPSRADILL
;
A
#
# COMPACT_ATOMS: atom_id res chain seq x y z
N MET A 1 -6.31 -18.34 -16.81
CA MET A 1 -6.39 -17.36 -17.91
C MET A 1 -7.70 -16.61 -17.76
N LEU A 2 -7.68 -15.28 -17.92
CA LEU A 2 -8.90 -14.48 -17.96
C LEU A 2 -9.44 -14.53 -19.40
N HIS A 3 -10.66 -15.00 -19.58
CA HIS A 3 -11.38 -14.93 -20.85
C HIS A 3 -12.54 -13.94 -20.71
N PRO A 4 -13.12 -13.41 -21.80
CA PRO A 4 -14.33 -12.59 -21.75
C PRO A 4 -15.51 -13.30 -21.04
N SER A 5 -15.51 -14.64 -20.99
CA SER A 5 -16.47 -15.45 -20.24
C SER A 5 -16.15 -15.64 -18.75
N GLY A 6 -15.09 -15.01 -18.23
CA GLY A 6 -14.65 -15.11 -16.82
C GLY A 6 -13.33 -15.87 -16.60
N VAL A 7 -13.00 -16.10 -15.32
CA VAL A 7 -11.78 -16.82 -14.91
C VAL A 7 -12.00 -18.33 -15.01
N LYS A 8 -11.27 -19.00 -15.90
CA LYS A 8 -11.23 -20.47 -15.94
C LYS A 8 -9.99 -20.99 -15.21
N LYS A 9 -10.21 -21.73 -14.12
CA LYS A 9 -9.15 -22.42 -13.36
C LYS A 9 -8.67 -23.64 -14.16
N MET A 10 -7.42 -23.60 -14.63
CA MET A 10 -6.81 -24.66 -15.45
C MET A 10 -5.83 -25.56 -14.68
N GLY A 11 -5.64 -25.30 -13.39
CA GLY A 11 -4.70 -26.01 -12.52
C GLY A 11 -4.13 -25.11 -11.43
N GLU A 12 -3.37 -25.68 -10.50
CA GLU A 12 -2.60 -24.96 -9.49
C GLU A 12 -1.12 -25.26 -9.69
N LEU A 13 -0.28 -24.22 -9.69
CA LEU A 13 1.17 -24.35 -9.82
C LEU A 13 1.81 -23.88 -8.51
N HIS A 14 2.42 -24.82 -7.78
CA HIS A 14 3.10 -24.51 -6.52
C HIS A 14 4.57 -24.19 -6.80
N LEU A 15 4.92 -22.90 -6.71
CA LEU A 15 6.30 -22.45 -6.83
C LEU A 15 6.88 -22.21 -5.43
N ALA A 16 7.97 -22.89 -5.08
CA ALA A 16 8.70 -22.66 -3.84
C ALA A 16 9.99 -21.86 -4.14
N VAL A 17 10.00 -20.58 -3.78
CA VAL A 17 11.20 -19.73 -3.90
C VAL A 17 11.78 -19.48 -2.53
N ARG A 18 13.02 -19.94 -2.30
CA ARG A 18 13.74 -19.72 -1.04
C ARG A 18 14.76 -18.61 -1.23
N PHE A 19 14.54 -17.49 -0.54
CA PHE A 19 15.52 -16.41 -0.46
C PHE A 19 16.44 -16.63 0.75
N CYS A 20 17.72 -16.84 0.51
CA CYS A 20 18.74 -16.89 1.54
C CYS A 20 19.47 -15.54 1.61
N CYS A 21 19.51 -14.91 2.79
CA CYS A 21 20.31 -13.70 3.01
C CYS A 21 21.60 -14.10 3.74
N GLY A 22 22.75 -13.92 3.09
CA GLY A 22 24.06 -14.21 3.71
C GLY A 22 24.39 -13.30 4.90
N ASN A 23 23.92 -12.05 4.91
CA ASN A 23 24.13 -11.11 6.00
C ASN A 23 22.83 -10.35 6.36
N ALA A 24 22.37 -10.51 7.60
CA ALA A 24 21.18 -9.83 8.12
C ALA A 24 21.36 -8.30 8.18
N GLY A 25 22.57 -7.81 8.49
CA GLY A 25 22.87 -6.38 8.54
C GLY A 25 22.70 -5.69 7.18
N ASN A 26 23.18 -6.32 6.11
CA ASN A 26 22.97 -5.82 4.74
C ASN A 26 21.48 -5.78 4.38
N MET A 27 20.71 -6.75 4.85
CA MET A 27 19.27 -6.78 4.65
C MET A 27 18.55 -5.64 5.37
N PHE A 28 18.91 -5.36 6.63
CA PHE A 28 18.36 -4.21 7.37
C PHE A 28 18.77 -2.88 6.72
N HIS A 29 20.03 -2.75 6.29
CA HIS A 29 20.51 -1.57 5.58
C HIS A 29 19.78 -1.37 4.23
N ALA A 30 19.34 -2.45 3.56
CA ALA A 30 18.58 -2.33 2.33
C ALA A 30 17.27 -1.55 2.51
N TYR A 31 16.63 -1.64 3.68
CA TYR A 31 15.41 -0.87 3.96
C TYR A 31 15.64 0.64 4.04
N ALA A 32 16.82 1.07 4.50
CA ALA A 32 17.17 2.49 4.58
C ALA A 32 17.67 3.07 3.24
N ARG A 33 18.15 2.21 2.33
CA ARG A 33 18.67 2.66 1.03
C ARG A 33 17.56 3.16 0.11
N PRO A 34 17.79 4.25 -0.64
CA PRO A 34 16.86 4.69 -1.66
C PRO A 34 16.65 3.58 -2.71
N LEU A 35 15.44 3.51 -3.28
CA LEU A 35 15.10 2.52 -4.31
C LEU A 35 15.78 2.83 -5.63
N LEU A 36 15.91 4.13 -5.95
CA LEU A 36 16.49 4.59 -7.20
C LEU A 36 17.93 5.10 -6.98
N PRO A 37 18.77 5.12 -8.03
CA PRO A 37 20.01 5.87 -8.04
C PRO A 37 19.79 7.35 -7.67
N LYS A 38 20.80 7.96 -7.04
CA LYS A 38 20.75 9.36 -6.55
C LYS A 38 20.37 10.37 -7.65
N MET A 39 20.79 10.10 -8.89
CA MET A 39 20.52 10.95 -10.07
C MET A 39 19.02 11.21 -10.25
N HIS A 40 18.17 10.19 -10.15
CA HIS A 40 16.72 10.32 -10.38
C HIS A 40 15.97 11.09 -9.29
N TYR A 41 16.61 11.38 -8.15
CA TYR A 41 16.05 12.28 -7.14
C TYR A 41 16.50 13.73 -7.34
N ALA A 42 17.65 13.94 -7.98
CA ALA A 42 18.09 15.27 -8.38
C ALA A 42 17.32 15.75 -9.61
N GLU A 43 17.13 14.85 -10.58
CA GLU A 43 16.43 15.06 -11.85
C GLU A 43 15.37 13.96 -12.02
N PRO A 44 14.11 14.24 -11.64
CA PRO A 44 13.04 13.25 -11.74
C PRO A 44 12.73 12.94 -13.20
N LEU A 45 12.49 11.66 -13.49
CA LEU A 45 11.99 11.23 -14.79
C LEU A 45 10.57 11.77 -14.99
N LEU A 46 10.29 12.27 -16.20
CA LEU A 46 8.93 12.64 -16.59
C LEU A 46 8.04 11.39 -16.60
N VAL A 47 6.75 11.55 -16.27
CA VAL A 47 5.78 10.44 -16.24
C VAL A 47 5.80 9.65 -17.56
N ARG A 48 5.80 10.36 -18.70
CA ARG A 48 5.91 9.76 -20.04
C ARG A 48 7.20 8.95 -20.24
N GLN A 49 8.33 9.42 -19.70
CA GLN A 49 9.60 8.69 -19.80
C GLN A 49 9.56 7.40 -18.99
N VAL A 50 8.95 7.44 -17.79
CA VAL A 50 8.77 6.25 -16.95
C VAL A 50 7.89 5.22 -17.65
N GLU A 51 6.79 5.65 -18.26
CA GLU A 51 5.90 4.77 -19.03
C GLU A 51 6.62 4.14 -20.23
N ASN A 52 7.38 4.93 -20.99
CA ASN A 52 8.18 4.42 -22.10
C ASN A 52 9.24 3.41 -21.64
N LEU A 53 9.94 3.68 -20.52
CA LEU A 53 10.93 2.77 -19.96
C LEU A 53 10.29 1.46 -19.49
N ARG A 54 9.11 1.52 -18.86
CA ARG A 54 8.34 0.34 -18.48
C ARG A 54 7.95 -0.48 -19.70
N TYR A 55 7.45 0.16 -20.75
CA TYR A 55 7.11 -0.50 -22.01
C TYR A 55 8.29 -1.26 -22.61
N GLN A 56 9.46 -0.60 -22.71
CA GLN A 56 10.66 -1.24 -23.23
C GLN A 56 11.15 -2.39 -22.33
N ALA A 57 11.10 -2.21 -21.01
CA ALA A 57 11.46 -3.26 -20.06
C ALA A 57 10.56 -4.50 -20.20
N THR A 58 9.23 -4.31 -20.32
CA THR A 58 8.27 -5.41 -20.56
C THR A 58 8.59 -6.17 -21.83
N ASN A 59 8.88 -5.47 -22.94
CA ASN A 59 9.25 -6.12 -24.20
C ASN A 59 10.55 -6.94 -24.09
N VAL A 60 11.57 -6.41 -23.40
CA VAL A 60 12.83 -7.12 -23.18
C VAL A 60 12.61 -8.37 -22.32
N VAL A 61 11.82 -8.27 -21.25
CA VAL A 61 11.49 -9.40 -20.39
C VAL A 61 10.69 -10.45 -21.16
N ALA A 62 9.70 -10.05 -21.94
CA ALA A 62 8.91 -10.96 -22.77
C ALA A 62 9.78 -11.67 -23.82
N ALA A 63 10.70 -10.96 -24.47
CA ALA A 63 11.63 -11.57 -25.43
C ALA A 63 12.59 -12.58 -24.78
N ARG A 64 13.00 -12.34 -23.51
CA ARG A 64 13.84 -13.27 -22.76
C ARG A 64 13.07 -14.51 -22.30
N LEU A 65 11.87 -14.32 -21.73
CA LEU A 65 11.02 -15.40 -21.23
C LEU A 65 10.40 -16.23 -22.38
N GLY A 66 10.28 -15.67 -23.57
CA GLY A 66 9.92 -16.46 -24.76
C GLY A 66 11.01 -17.46 -25.19
N ARG A 67 12.23 -17.33 -24.67
CA ARG A 67 13.37 -18.22 -24.95
C ARG A 67 13.68 -19.18 -23.79
N THR A 68 12.94 -19.13 -22.69
CA THR A 68 13.12 -20.05 -21.56
C THR A 68 12.39 -21.38 -21.80
N GLU A 69 12.71 -22.40 -21.02
CA GLU A 69 11.99 -23.68 -21.01
C GLU A 69 11.23 -23.84 -19.68
N PRO A 70 9.88 -23.86 -19.68
CA PRO A 70 8.97 -23.67 -20.83
C PRO A 70 8.92 -22.21 -21.32
N PRO A 71 8.65 -21.97 -22.62
CA PRO A 71 8.57 -20.61 -23.17
C PRO A 71 7.28 -19.94 -22.69
N LEU A 72 7.42 -18.72 -22.15
CA LEU A 72 6.27 -17.90 -21.78
C LEU A 72 5.91 -16.97 -22.93
N GLY A 73 4.67 -17.05 -23.40
CA GLY A 73 4.16 -16.18 -24.45
C GLY A 73 4.17 -14.70 -24.02
N LYS A 74 4.36 -13.79 -24.99
CA LYS A 74 4.38 -12.34 -24.75
C LYS A 74 3.11 -11.87 -24.03
N GLU A 75 1.95 -12.40 -24.41
CA GLU A 75 0.66 -12.10 -23.80
C GLU A 75 0.64 -12.43 -22.30
N VAL A 76 1.21 -13.57 -21.91
CA VAL A 76 1.31 -13.98 -20.51
C VAL A 76 2.20 -13.01 -19.73
N VAL A 77 3.33 -12.62 -20.32
CA VAL A 77 4.27 -11.68 -19.69
C VAL A 77 3.68 -10.27 -19.58
N GLU A 78 3.00 -9.78 -20.61
CA GLU A 78 2.30 -8.49 -20.59
C GLU A 78 1.15 -8.47 -19.58
N TYR A 79 0.42 -9.59 -19.45
CA TYR A 79 -0.61 -9.76 -18.44
C TYR A 79 -0.02 -9.80 -17.02
N MET A 80 1.07 -10.56 -16.80
CA MET A 80 1.75 -10.64 -15.50
C MET A 80 2.39 -9.31 -15.06
N LEU A 81 2.85 -8.48 -16.00
CA LEU A 81 3.49 -7.20 -15.72
C LEU A 81 2.51 -6.01 -15.73
N ASP A 82 1.20 -6.28 -15.79
CA ASP A 82 0.11 -5.30 -15.83
C ASP A 82 0.38 -4.14 -16.80
N HIS A 83 0.71 -4.49 -18.05
CA HIS A 83 1.13 -3.52 -19.05
C HIS A 83 0.04 -2.47 -19.40
N ARG A 84 -1.23 -2.76 -19.08
CA ARG A 84 -2.41 -1.92 -19.33
C ARG A 84 -2.92 -1.16 -18.09
N SER A 85 -2.06 -0.91 -17.09
CA SER A 85 -2.45 -0.23 -15.84
C SER A 85 -3.12 1.16 -16.00
N HIS A 86 -2.99 1.80 -17.16
CA HIS A 86 -3.57 3.11 -17.46
C HIS A 86 -5.02 3.06 -17.99
N LEU A 87 -5.53 1.87 -18.32
CA LEU A 87 -6.90 1.71 -18.80
C LEU A 87 -7.87 1.58 -17.63
N TRP A 88 -8.94 2.37 -17.65
CA TRP A 88 -10.02 2.27 -16.66
C TRP A 88 -10.77 0.94 -16.81
N SER A 89 -11.02 0.30 -15.67
CA SER A 89 -11.78 -0.95 -15.53
C SER A 89 -12.70 -0.87 -14.32
N MET A 90 -13.98 -1.24 -14.51
CA MET A 90 -14.98 -1.30 -13.45
C MET A 90 -14.64 -2.35 -12.38
N ARG A 91 -14.01 -3.47 -12.77
CA ARG A 91 -13.57 -4.52 -11.82
C ARG A 91 -12.45 -4.02 -10.91
N ARG A 92 -11.43 -3.37 -11.48
CA ARG A 92 -10.30 -2.81 -10.72
C ARG A 92 -10.75 -1.65 -9.81
N SER A 93 -11.73 -0.86 -10.23
CA SER A 93 -12.30 0.20 -9.38
C SER A 93 -13.02 -0.37 -8.15
N LYS A 94 -13.84 -1.42 -8.32
CA LYS A 94 -14.46 -2.16 -7.21
C LYS A 94 -13.40 -2.75 -6.28
N ALA A 95 -12.37 -3.42 -6.81
CA ALA A 95 -11.29 -3.99 -6.00
C ALA A 95 -10.55 -2.93 -5.17
N ASN A 96 -10.20 -1.80 -5.78
CA ASN A 96 -9.58 -0.68 -5.06
C ASN A 96 -10.53 -0.07 -4.00
N PHE A 97 -11.83 -0.01 -4.27
CA PHE A 97 -12.82 0.47 -3.30
C PHE A 97 -12.94 -0.47 -2.09
N PHE A 98 -13.04 -1.78 -2.30
CA PHE A 98 -13.08 -2.74 -1.18
C PHE A 98 -11.79 -2.74 -0.38
N ARG A 99 -10.63 -2.58 -1.03
CA ARG A 99 -9.34 -2.37 -0.34
C ARG A 99 -9.40 -1.11 0.53
N LEU A 100 -9.92 0.00 0.02
CA LEU A 100 -10.10 1.23 0.80
C LEU A 100 -11.05 1.01 1.99
N VAL A 101 -12.21 0.37 1.79
CA VAL A 101 -13.15 0.04 2.87
C VAL A 101 -12.47 -0.84 3.94
N SER A 102 -11.65 -1.80 3.53
CA SER A 102 -10.89 -2.64 4.47
C SER A 102 -9.89 -1.83 5.30
N VAL A 103 -9.27 -0.80 4.71
CA VAL A 103 -8.40 0.15 5.43
C VAL A 103 -9.22 0.98 6.43
N LEU A 104 -10.40 1.47 6.01
CA LEU A 104 -11.29 2.29 6.81
C LEU A 104 -12.02 1.52 7.92
N SER A 105 -12.05 0.19 7.88
CA SER A 105 -12.67 -0.63 8.92
C SER A 105 -12.10 -0.35 10.32
N GLY A 106 -10.79 -0.10 10.43
CA GLY A 106 -10.11 0.27 11.68
C GLY A 106 -10.69 1.52 12.34
N PRO A 107 -10.63 2.71 11.71
CA PRO A 107 -11.21 3.93 12.29
C PRO A 107 -12.72 3.83 12.51
N ILE A 108 -13.46 3.11 11.65
CA ILE A 108 -14.90 2.87 11.87
C ILE A 108 -15.14 2.09 13.18
N THR A 109 -14.33 1.07 13.47
CA THR A 109 -14.45 0.32 14.75
C THR A 109 -14.12 1.18 15.97
N ILE A 110 -13.16 2.10 15.86
CA ILE A 110 -12.83 3.06 16.93
C ILE A 110 -13.99 4.03 17.14
N GLY A 111 -14.59 4.56 16.08
CA GLY A 111 -15.77 5.43 16.15
C GLY A 111 -16.95 4.75 16.84
N ARG A 112 -17.27 3.50 16.45
CA ARG A 112 -18.32 2.71 17.13
C ARG A 112 -17.99 2.43 18.60
N TRP A 113 -16.73 2.15 18.93
CA TRP A 113 -16.32 1.98 20.33
C TRP A 113 -16.51 3.28 21.13
N PHE A 114 -16.21 4.44 20.53
CA PHE A 114 -16.43 5.74 21.15
C PHE A 114 -17.92 6.02 21.36
N GLU A 115 -18.77 5.77 20.35
CA GLU A 115 -20.23 5.86 20.48
C GLU A 115 -20.75 4.96 21.61
N LEU A 116 -20.25 3.72 21.71
CA LEU A 116 -20.60 2.79 22.78
C LEU A 116 -20.15 3.32 24.16
N ALA A 117 -18.96 3.92 24.26
CA ALA A 117 -18.50 4.56 25.50
C ALA A 117 -19.37 5.77 25.88
N CYS A 118 -19.86 6.54 24.91
CA CYS A 118 -20.79 7.64 25.13
C CYS A 118 -22.22 7.18 25.46
N SER A 119 -22.61 5.97 25.05
CA SER A 119 -23.95 5.43 25.30
C SER A 119 -24.20 5.01 26.76
N TRP A 120 -23.15 4.96 27.60
CA TRP A 120 -23.19 4.54 29.01
C TRP A 120 -23.78 3.15 29.28
N HIS A 121 -24.01 2.34 28.25
CA HIS A 121 -24.63 1.01 28.39
C HIS A 121 -23.82 0.07 29.30
N ARG A 122 -22.50 0.25 29.34
CA ARG A 122 -21.60 -0.38 30.32
C ARG A 122 -20.91 0.70 31.15
N PRO A 123 -21.39 1.01 32.37
CA PRO A 123 -20.95 2.20 33.11
C PRO A 123 -19.46 2.13 33.49
N VAL A 124 -18.94 0.94 33.82
CA VAL A 124 -17.52 0.76 34.19
C VAL A 124 -16.57 1.16 33.04
N HIS A 125 -16.85 0.72 31.81
CA HIS A 125 -16.03 1.06 30.64
C HIS A 125 -16.14 2.54 30.26
N SER A 126 -17.34 3.12 30.42
CA SER A 126 -17.61 4.52 30.12
C SER A 126 -16.89 5.43 31.12
N CYS A 127 -16.94 5.11 32.42
CA CYS A 127 -16.15 5.78 33.46
C CYS A 127 -14.64 5.69 33.18
N LEU A 128 -14.13 4.50 32.80
CA LEU A 128 -12.72 4.34 32.47
C LEU A 128 -12.32 5.20 31.26
N ALA A 129 -13.16 5.25 30.22
CA ALA A 129 -12.91 6.08 29.04
C ALA A 129 -12.83 7.58 29.41
N VAL A 130 -13.78 8.08 30.22
CA VAL A 130 -13.77 9.46 30.72
C VAL A 130 -12.53 9.73 31.58
N PHE A 131 -12.16 8.82 32.47
CA PHE A 131 -10.94 8.95 33.27
C PHE A 131 -9.68 9.03 32.40
N THR A 132 -9.53 8.12 31.43
CA THR A 132 -8.39 8.16 30.50
C THR A 132 -8.36 9.43 29.67
N PHE A 133 -9.52 9.95 29.27
CA PHE A 133 -9.63 11.23 28.57
C PHE A 133 -9.17 12.40 29.45
N LEU A 134 -9.61 12.46 30.71
CA LEU A 134 -9.19 13.50 31.66
C LEU A 134 -7.68 13.47 31.90
N VAL A 135 -7.07 12.28 32.02
CA VAL A 135 -5.61 12.13 32.13
C VAL A 135 -4.89 12.71 30.90
N PHE A 136 -5.37 12.45 29.69
CA PHE A 136 -4.77 13.01 28.48
C PHE A 136 -4.94 14.53 28.35
N VAL A 137 -6.07 15.07 28.83
CA VAL A 137 -6.29 16.53 28.85
C VAL A 137 -5.38 17.22 29.85
N THR A 138 -5.15 16.63 31.03
CA THR A 138 -4.27 17.21 32.06
C THR A 138 -2.78 17.02 31.74
N THR A 139 -2.43 15.94 31.04
CA THR A 139 -1.05 15.60 30.68
C THR A 139 -0.92 15.31 29.17
N PRO A 140 -0.98 16.34 28.30
CA PRO A 140 -0.91 16.15 26.85
C PRO A 140 0.42 15.56 26.38
N GLU A 141 1.49 15.69 27.19
CA GLU A 141 2.79 15.08 26.90
C GLU A 141 2.73 13.55 26.87
N LEU A 142 1.76 12.94 27.55
CA LEU A 142 1.59 11.48 27.61
C LEU A 142 0.90 10.91 26.36
N ILE A 143 0.28 11.75 25.51
CA ILE A 143 -0.47 11.31 24.32
C ILE A 143 0.45 10.62 23.31
N LEU A 144 1.61 11.23 23.00
CA LEU A 144 2.56 10.68 22.02
C LEU A 144 3.19 9.35 22.49
N PRO A 145 3.75 9.25 23.71
CA PRO A 145 4.28 7.99 24.24
C PRO A 145 3.24 6.87 24.27
N THR A 146 2.01 7.16 24.75
CA THR A 146 0.95 6.15 24.83
C THR A 146 0.49 5.68 23.46
N ALA A 147 0.42 6.58 22.46
CA ALA A 147 0.11 6.20 21.09
C ALA A 147 1.19 5.25 20.49
N PHE A 148 2.48 5.55 20.69
CA PHE A 148 3.56 4.67 20.22
C PHE A 148 3.55 3.30 20.92
N LEU A 149 3.34 3.27 22.23
CA LEU A 149 3.22 2.03 22.99
C LEU A 149 1.99 1.22 22.58
N ALA A 150 0.85 1.87 22.32
CA ALA A 150 -0.34 1.21 21.82
C ALA A 150 -0.11 0.58 20.43
N MET A 151 0.65 1.24 19.54
CA MET A 151 1.06 0.64 18.27
C MET A 151 1.94 -0.60 18.48
N VAL A 152 2.90 -0.57 19.40
CA VAL A 152 3.74 -1.74 19.72
C VAL A 152 2.88 -2.88 20.29
N PHE A 153 1.99 -2.58 21.24
CA PHE A 153 1.10 -3.57 21.86
C PHE A 153 0.16 -4.22 20.84
N THR A 154 -0.49 -3.42 19.99
CA THR A 154 -1.35 -3.94 18.92
C THR A 154 -0.57 -4.77 17.90
N GLY A 155 0.67 -4.37 17.60
CA GLY A 155 1.62 -5.18 16.84
C GLY A 155 1.86 -6.52 17.52
N LEU A 156 2.35 -6.55 18.76
CA LEU A 156 2.61 -7.80 19.50
C LEU A 156 1.36 -8.68 19.60
N TRP A 157 0.18 -8.12 19.80
CA TRP A 157 -1.06 -8.87 19.84
C TRP A 157 -1.36 -9.57 18.50
N ARG A 158 -1.13 -8.86 17.38
CA ARG A 158 -1.29 -9.38 16.02
C ARG A 158 -0.23 -10.41 15.63
N TYR A 159 0.88 -10.52 16.36
CA TYR A 159 1.90 -11.55 16.13
C TYR A 159 1.33 -12.97 16.18
N ARG A 160 0.34 -13.21 17.06
CA ARG A 160 -0.31 -14.53 17.18
C ARG A 160 -1.09 -14.94 15.93
N ALA A 161 -1.65 -13.97 15.21
CA ALA A 161 -2.45 -14.19 14.01
C ALA A 161 -1.62 -14.04 12.73
N ARG A 162 -0.29 -14.21 12.81
CA ARG A 162 0.62 -13.99 11.68
C ARG A 162 0.29 -14.91 10.50
N PRO A 163 0.11 -14.37 9.28
CA PRO A 163 -0.02 -15.19 8.08
C PRO A 163 1.27 -15.97 7.83
N ARG A 164 1.16 -17.30 7.76
CA ARG A 164 2.30 -18.22 7.53
C ARG A 164 2.49 -18.58 6.05
N HIS A 165 1.46 -18.37 5.24
CA HIS A 165 1.49 -18.69 3.82
C HIS A 165 2.08 -17.53 3.00
N PRO A 166 2.83 -17.82 1.93
CA PRO A 166 3.31 -16.78 1.02
C PRO A 166 2.12 -16.03 0.41
N PRO A 167 2.29 -14.76 0.01
CA PRO A 167 1.24 -14.03 -0.67
C PRO A 167 0.95 -14.72 -2.02
N HIS A 168 -0.24 -15.28 -2.15
CA HIS A 168 -0.73 -15.85 -3.41
C HIS A 168 -1.55 -14.79 -4.13
N MET A 169 -1.51 -14.79 -5.46
CA MET A 169 -2.38 -13.95 -6.28
C MET A 169 -3.85 -14.29 -5.97
N GLU A 170 -4.56 -13.37 -5.31
CA GLU A 170 -5.92 -13.64 -4.81
C GLU A 170 -6.96 -13.17 -5.82
N VAL A 171 -7.54 -14.14 -6.53
CA VAL A 171 -8.63 -13.91 -7.50
C VAL A 171 -9.82 -13.19 -6.85
N ARG A 172 -10.12 -13.49 -5.59
CA ARG A 172 -11.16 -12.82 -4.79
C ARG A 172 -10.84 -11.37 -4.47
N LEU A 173 -9.58 -11.04 -4.18
CA LEU A 173 -9.16 -9.67 -3.91
C LEU A 173 -9.27 -8.79 -5.16
N SER A 174 -9.08 -9.39 -6.34
CA SER A 174 -9.24 -8.75 -7.66
C SER A 174 -10.68 -8.71 -8.19
N HIS A 175 -11.67 -9.24 -7.45
CA HIS A 175 -13.06 -9.37 -7.91
C HIS A 175 -13.25 -10.10 -9.26
N ALA A 176 -12.27 -10.90 -9.69
CA ALA A 176 -12.33 -11.59 -10.98
C ALA A 176 -13.36 -12.75 -11.02
N ASP A 177 -13.74 -13.28 -9.85
CA ASP A 177 -14.76 -14.34 -9.73
C ASP A 177 -16.22 -13.82 -9.82
N ALA A 178 -16.44 -12.52 -9.62
CA ALA A 178 -17.77 -11.89 -9.59
C ALA A 178 -17.99 -10.87 -10.72
N ALA A 179 -17.09 -10.85 -11.70
CA ALA A 179 -17.16 -9.95 -12.84
C ALA A 179 -18.17 -10.49 -13.86
N THR A 180 -19.14 -9.64 -14.25
CA THR A 180 -20.14 -9.94 -15.27
C THR A 180 -19.46 -9.92 -16.66
N ALA A 181 -19.92 -10.75 -17.61
CA ALA A 181 -19.32 -10.84 -18.96
C ALA A 181 -19.16 -9.48 -19.67
N ASP A 182 -20.11 -8.56 -19.49
CA ASP A 182 -20.04 -7.18 -20.00
C ASP A 182 -18.87 -6.37 -19.40
N GLU A 183 -18.51 -6.60 -18.12
CA GLU A 183 -17.39 -5.90 -17.46
C GLU A 183 -16.03 -6.44 -17.92
N LEU A 184 -15.96 -7.69 -18.38
CA LEU A 184 -14.76 -8.24 -19.00
C LEU A 184 -14.61 -7.81 -20.47
N ASP A 185 -15.70 -7.73 -21.22
CA ASP A 185 -15.68 -7.27 -22.62
C ASP A 185 -15.18 -5.82 -22.73
N GLU A 186 -15.56 -4.94 -21.78
CA GLU A 186 -15.02 -3.57 -21.65
C GLU A 186 -13.51 -3.48 -21.34
N GLU A 187 -12.89 -4.53 -20.77
CA GLU A 187 -11.45 -4.61 -20.51
C GLU A 187 -10.64 -5.06 -21.73
N PHE A 188 -11.26 -5.88 -22.60
CA PHE A 188 -10.63 -6.40 -23.81
C PHE A 188 -10.85 -5.51 -25.03
N ASP A 189 -11.81 -4.59 -25.00
CA ASP A 189 -12.04 -3.68 -26.11
C ASP A 189 -10.85 -2.74 -26.34
N THR A 190 -10.34 -2.75 -27.57
CA THR A 190 -9.13 -2.02 -27.94
C THR A 190 -9.50 -0.63 -28.41
N PHE A 191 -8.83 0.40 -27.89
CA PHE A 191 -9.01 1.76 -28.38
C PHE A 191 -8.56 1.81 -29.85
N PRO A 192 -9.42 2.20 -30.82
CA PRO A 192 -10.76 2.78 -30.70
C PRO A 192 -11.97 1.83 -30.93
N LEU A 193 -13.05 2.03 -30.17
CA LEU A 193 -14.36 1.37 -30.33
C LEU A 193 -15.03 1.63 -31.69
N SER A 194 -15.76 0.65 -32.22
CA SER A 194 -16.30 0.62 -33.60
C SER A 194 -17.69 1.26 -33.83
N ARG A 195 -18.31 1.97 -32.86
CA ARG A 195 -19.64 2.62 -33.07
C ARG A 195 -19.85 3.97 -32.34
N GLY A 196 -20.36 4.97 -33.09
CA GLY A 196 -21.16 6.14 -32.66
C GLY A 196 -20.43 7.34 -31.98
N ASP A 197 -20.24 8.45 -32.70
CA ASP A 197 -19.18 9.45 -32.39
C ASP A 197 -19.47 10.50 -31.29
N VAL A 198 -20.72 10.79 -30.92
CA VAL A 198 -21.02 11.93 -30.00
C VAL A 198 -21.23 11.51 -28.53
N VAL A 199 -21.80 10.33 -28.29
CA VAL A 199 -21.87 9.73 -26.94
C VAL A 199 -20.47 9.28 -26.50
N ARG A 200 -19.66 8.83 -27.46
CA ARG A 200 -18.26 8.42 -27.29
C ARG A 200 -17.38 9.47 -26.64
N PHE A 201 -17.37 10.71 -27.15
CA PHE A 201 -16.52 11.77 -26.57
C PHE A 201 -16.87 12.06 -25.10
N ARG A 202 -18.16 12.01 -24.75
CA ARG A 202 -18.63 12.21 -23.37
C ARG A 202 -18.28 11.01 -22.48
N TYR A 203 -18.43 9.79 -23.00
CA TYR A 203 -18.06 8.56 -22.31
C TYR A 203 -16.54 8.43 -22.12
N ASP A 204 -15.73 8.72 -23.14
CA ASP A 204 -14.26 8.72 -23.06
C ASP A 204 -13.75 9.76 -22.06
N ARG A 205 -14.39 10.94 -22.01
CA ARG A 205 -14.09 11.95 -20.99
C ARG A 205 -14.44 11.46 -19.59
N LEU A 206 -15.62 10.86 -19.39
CA LEU A 206 -16.00 10.23 -18.11
C LEU A 206 -15.05 9.10 -17.72
N ARG A 207 -14.64 8.25 -18.67
CA ARG A 207 -13.72 7.13 -18.46
C ARG A 207 -12.32 7.61 -18.08
N SER A 208 -11.86 8.73 -18.66
CA SER A 208 -10.58 9.35 -18.28
C SER A 208 -10.59 9.90 -16.86
N VAL A 209 -11.67 10.58 -16.44
CA VAL A 209 -11.84 11.09 -15.07
C VAL A 209 -12.01 9.94 -14.08
N ALA A 210 -12.79 8.92 -14.43
CA ALA A 210 -12.96 7.73 -13.62
C ALA A 210 -11.64 6.96 -13.45
N GLY A 211 -10.79 6.91 -14.48
CA GLY A 211 -9.42 6.39 -14.41
C GLY A 211 -8.57 7.16 -13.40
N GLN A 212 -8.59 8.49 -13.44
CA GLN A 212 -7.88 9.32 -12.47
C GLN A 212 -8.37 9.07 -11.03
N VAL A 213 -9.69 9.06 -10.81
CA VAL A 213 -10.26 8.77 -9.49
C VAL A 213 -9.86 7.36 -9.03
N GLN A 214 -9.91 6.36 -9.91
CA GLN A 214 -9.51 4.99 -9.61
C GLN A 214 -8.04 4.89 -9.19
N THR A 215 -7.14 5.65 -9.84
CA THR A 215 -5.72 5.70 -9.44
C THR A 215 -5.53 6.33 -8.07
N VAL A 216 -6.22 7.45 -7.78
CA VAL A 216 -6.15 8.12 -6.48
C VAL A 216 -6.70 7.23 -5.36
N VAL A 217 -7.84 6.58 -5.58
CA VAL A 217 -8.41 5.62 -4.62
C VAL A 217 -7.46 4.45 -4.38
N GLY A 218 -6.85 3.92 -5.45
CA GLY A 218 -5.84 2.87 -5.36
C GLY A 218 -4.61 3.30 -4.56
N ASP A 219 -4.13 4.53 -4.74
CA ASP A 219 -2.99 5.10 -4.02
C ASP A 219 -3.30 5.29 -2.53
N ILE A 220 -4.49 5.79 -2.19
CA ILE A 220 -4.93 5.93 -0.79
C ILE A 220 -5.05 4.56 -0.14
N ALA A 221 -5.65 3.58 -0.83
CA ALA A 221 -5.74 2.22 -0.34
C ALA A 221 -4.35 1.59 -0.14
N ALA A 222 -3.42 1.78 -1.07
CA ALA A 222 -2.05 1.28 -0.96
C ALA A 222 -1.29 1.92 0.21
N GLN A 223 -1.45 3.22 0.44
CA GLN A 223 -0.86 3.90 1.60
C GLN A 223 -1.43 3.37 2.91
N GLY A 224 -2.75 3.19 2.99
CA GLY A 224 -3.42 2.61 4.15
C GLY A 224 -2.99 1.17 4.43
N GLU A 225 -2.86 0.35 3.40
CA GLU A 225 -2.37 -1.02 3.52
C GLU A 225 -0.92 -1.08 3.97
N ARG A 226 -0.05 -0.19 3.49
CA ARG A 226 1.34 -0.08 3.97
C ARG A 226 1.37 0.28 5.45
N MET A 227 0.48 1.17 5.90
CA MET A 227 0.34 1.49 7.32
C MET A 227 -0.11 0.27 8.13
N GLN A 228 -1.10 -0.48 7.63
CA GLN A 228 -1.54 -1.73 8.27
C GLN A 228 -0.45 -2.81 8.25
N ALA A 229 0.40 -2.84 7.20
CA ALA A 229 1.50 -3.78 7.04
C ALA A 229 2.57 -3.64 8.13
N LEU A 230 2.75 -2.44 8.69
CA LEU A 230 3.64 -2.21 9.83
C LEU A 230 3.24 -3.02 11.08
N LEU A 231 1.95 -3.31 11.23
CA LEU A 231 1.38 -3.97 12.41
C LEU A 231 0.90 -5.40 12.14
N SER A 232 0.88 -5.85 10.88
CA SER A 232 0.30 -7.16 10.49
C SER A 232 1.30 -8.32 10.47
N TRP A 233 2.57 -8.08 10.84
CA TRP A 233 3.66 -9.07 10.85
C TRP A 233 3.88 -9.82 9.53
N ARG A 234 3.40 -9.24 8.42
CA ARG A 234 3.60 -9.77 7.07
C ARG A 234 5.09 -9.88 6.76
N ASP A 235 5.82 -8.79 6.98
CA ASP A 235 7.28 -8.74 6.94
C ASP A 235 7.86 -8.65 8.36
N PRO A 236 8.25 -9.78 9.00
CA PRO A 236 8.63 -9.80 10.40
C PRO A 236 9.84 -8.89 10.68
N ARG A 237 10.74 -8.74 9.70
CA ARG A 237 11.93 -7.90 9.81
C ARG A 237 11.56 -6.41 9.86
N ALA A 238 10.64 -5.99 9.00
CA ALA A 238 10.19 -4.60 8.94
C ALA A 238 9.35 -4.25 10.17
N THR A 239 8.42 -5.12 10.57
CA THR A 239 7.59 -4.87 11.77
C THR A 239 8.42 -4.84 13.05
N LEU A 240 9.49 -5.64 13.15
CA LEU A 240 10.45 -5.57 14.27
C LEU A 240 11.19 -4.22 14.31
N LEU A 241 11.76 -3.78 13.18
CA LEU A 241 12.43 -2.49 13.09
C LEU A 241 11.48 -1.33 13.45
N PHE A 242 10.24 -1.39 12.95
CA PHE A 242 9.21 -0.41 13.28
C PHE A 242 8.86 -0.44 14.78
N SER A 243 8.70 -1.62 15.37
CA SER A 243 8.39 -1.76 16.80
C SER A 243 9.51 -1.18 17.69
N ILE A 244 10.78 -1.47 17.36
CA ILE A 244 11.94 -0.89 18.07
C ILE A 244 11.94 0.64 17.91
N ALA A 245 11.72 1.15 16.70
CA ALA A 245 11.64 2.58 16.44
C ALA A 245 10.50 3.26 17.23
N CYS A 246 9.35 2.59 17.39
CA CYS A 246 8.24 3.08 18.21
C CYS A 246 8.59 3.12 19.70
N VAL A 247 9.29 2.11 20.23
CA VAL A 247 9.73 2.12 21.64
C VAL A 247 10.74 3.25 21.88
N VAL A 248 11.71 3.43 20.97
CA VAL A 248 12.67 4.54 21.04
C VAL A 248 11.95 5.89 20.94
N ALA A 249 11.01 6.04 20.01
CA ALA A 249 10.21 7.25 19.88
C ALA A 249 9.35 7.53 21.12
N ALA A 250 8.77 6.50 21.75
CA ALA A 250 8.04 6.63 23.01
C ALA A 250 8.95 7.10 24.15
N ALA A 251 10.16 6.54 24.27
CA ALA A 251 11.14 6.97 25.25
C ALA A 251 11.57 8.43 25.04
N ILE A 252 11.87 8.82 23.79
CA ILE A 252 12.21 10.21 23.45
C ILE A 252 11.05 11.15 23.77
N ALA A 253 9.82 10.80 23.38
CA ALA A 253 8.65 11.63 23.63
C ALA A 253 8.30 11.73 25.13
N TYR A 254 8.70 10.75 25.94
CA TYR A 254 8.54 10.78 27.38
C TYR A 254 9.63 11.61 28.07
N CYS A 255 10.88 11.52 27.63
CA CYS A 255 12.00 12.25 28.23
C CYS A 255 12.11 13.71 27.77
N VAL A 256 11.64 14.03 26.56
CA VAL A 256 11.80 15.36 25.96
C VAL A 256 10.45 16.08 25.97
N PRO A 257 10.36 17.30 26.55
CA PRO A 257 9.12 18.06 26.56
C PRO A 257 8.66 18.37 25.13
N THR A 258 7.35 18.28 24.91
CA THR A 258 6.72 18.41 23.57
C THR A 258 7.10 19.72 22.86
N LYS A 259 7.26 20.80 23.61
CA LYS A 259 7.68 22.11 23.10
C LYS A 259 9.06 22.07 22.42
N VAL A 260 10.01 21.31 22.98
CA VAL A 260 11.35 21.17 22.39
C VAL A 260 11.29 20.33 21.13
N LEU A 261 10.47 19.28 21.09
CA LEU A 261 10.24 18.49 19.87
C LEU A 261 9.65 19.34 18.75
N ILE A 262 8.61 20.13 19.04
CA ILE A 262 7.99 21.04 18.08
C ILE A 262 8.98 22.12 17.62
N GLY A 263 9.77 22.69 18.54
CA GLY A 263 10.80 23.67 18.24
C GLY A 263 11.90 23.11 17.32
N LEU A 264 12.43 21.93 17.64
CA LEU A 264 13.42 21.23 16.80
C LEU A 264 12.85 20.88 15.43
N TRP A 265 11.61 20.41 15.37
CA TRP A 265 10.92 20.11 14.11
C TRP A 265 10.72 21.37 13.27
N GLY A 266 10.30 22.48 13.90
CA GLY A 266 10.15 23.78 13.25
C GLY A 266 11.47 24.31 12.70
N LEU A 267 12.55 24.26 13.50
CA LEU A 267 13.90 24.62 13.08
C LEU A 267 14.39 23.73 11.91
N TYR A 268 14.08 22.44 11.95
CA TYR A 268 14.40 21.51 10.86
C TYR A 268 13.60 21.84 9.58
N ALA A 269 12.31 22.17 9.71
CA ALA A 269 11.45 22.52 8.57
C ALA A 269 11.87 23.84 7.90
N MET A 270 12.24 24.83 8.70
CA MET A 270 12.72 26.15 8.27
C MET A 270 14.20 26.15 7.82
N ARG A 271 14.86 24.99 7.83
CA ARG A 271 16.26 24.85 7.41
C ARG A 271 16.49 25.48 6.01
N PRO A 272 17.56 26.27 5.82
CA PRO A 272 17.86 26.89 4.55
C PRO A 272 17.93 25.88 3.39
N PRO A 273 17.47 26.26 2.17
CA PRO A 273 17.38 25.35 1.04
C PRO A 273 18.72 24.74 0.63
N ARG A 274 19.84 25.40 0.94
CA ARG A 274 21.21 24.86 0.72
C ARG A 274 21.51 23.59 1.52
N PHE A 275 20.86 23.38 2.65
CA PHE A 275 21.01 22.19 3.49
C PHE A 275 19.87 21.17 3.31
N ARG A 276 18.95 21.42 2.37
CA ARG A 276 17.87 20.49 2.04
C ARG A 276 18.38 19.51 0.97
N SER A 277 18.78 18.32 1.41
CA SER A 277 19.11 17.23 0.49
C SER A 277 17.86 16.79 -0.27
N ARG A 278 17.94 16.64 -1.61
CA ARG A 278 16.84 16.10 -2.44
C ARG A 278 16.61 14.60 -2.25
N MET A 279 17.40 13.93 -1.41
CA MET A 279 17.25 12.50 -1.13
C MET A 279 16.06 12.25 -0.20
N PRO A 280 15.28 11.19 -0.43
CA PRO A 280 14.21 10.78 0.48
C PRO A 280 14.77 10.40 1.85
N SER A 281 14.02 10.71 2.90
CA SER A 281 14.40 10.33 4.26
C SER A 281 14.45 8.80 4.42
N PRO A 282 15.27 8.26 5.34
CA PRO A 282 15.35 6.82 5.60
C PRO A 282 13.98 6.21 5.95
N LEU A 283 13.15 6.95 6.68
CA LEU A 283 11.77 6.56 7.00
C LEU A 283 10.91 6.47 5.75
N MET A 284 10.99 7.45 4.85
CA MET A 284 10.26 7.42 3.58
C MET A 284 10.70 6.23 2.71
N ASN A 285 11.99 5.90 2.69
CA ASN A 285 12.50 4.71 1.99
C ASN A 285 11.96 3.42 2.59
N PHE A 286 11.93 3.32 3.92
CA PHE A 286 11.35 2.20 4.64
C PHE A 286 9.86 2.02 4.29
N PHE A 287 9.07 3.10 4.35
CA PHE A 287 7.66 3.07 4.01
C PHE A 287 7.39 2.68 2.56
N ARG A 288 8.18 3.17 1.61
CA ARG A 288 8.04 2.82 0.17
C ARG A 288 8.38 1.36 -0.12
N ARG A 289 9.17 0.70 0.73
CA ARG A 289 9.55 -0.72 0.59
C ARG A 289 8.56 -1.68 1.25
N LEU A 290 7.59 -1.18 2.02
CA LEU A 290 6.56 -2.03 2.61
C LEU A 290 5.63 -2.59 1.53
N PRO A 291 5.25 -3.88 1.63
CA PRO A 291 4.40 -4.53 0.66
C PRO A 291 3.02 -3.87 0.65
N SER A 292 2.49 -3.64 -0.55
CA SER A 292 1.10 -3.25 -0.75
C SER A 292 0.31 -4.44 -1.27
N ARG A 293 -1.01 -4.49 -1.06
CA ARG A 293 -1.82 -5.54 -1.70
C ARG A 293 -2.10 -5.26 -3.17
N ALA A 294 -1.72 -4.08 -3.67
CA ALA A 294 -1.74 -3.78 -5.10
C ALA A 294 -0.86 -4.76 -5.88
N ASP A 295 0.24 -5.20 -5.27
CA ASP A 295 1.19 -6.16 -5.86
C ASP A 295 0.62 -7.60 -5.97
N ILE A 296 -0.60 -7.83 -5.49
CA ILE A 296 -1.29 -9.15 -5.47
C ILE A 296 -2.60 -9.10 -6.28
N LEU A 297 -2.94 -7.94 -6.85
CA LEU A 297 -4.11 -7.82 -7.73
C LEU A 297 -3.83 -8.47 -9.09
N LEU A 298 -4.87 -9.07 -9.66
CA LEU A 298 -4.93 -9.67 -11.00
C LEU A 298 -5.44 -8.70 -12.07
#